data_AF-A0A3M2S7R6-F1
#
_entry.id   AF-A0A3M2S7R6-F1
#
_cell.length_a   1.000
_cell.length_b   1.000
_cell.length_c   1.000
_cell.angle_alpha   90.00
_cell.angle_beta   90.00
_cell.angle_gamma   90.00
#
_symmetry.space_group_name_H-M   'P 1'
#
loop_
_entity.id
_entity.type
_entity.pdbx_description
1 polymer ?
#
loop_
_entity_poly.entity_id
_entity_poly.type
_entity_poly.pdbx_seq_one_letter_code
_entity_poly.pdbx_strand_id
1 'polypeptide(L)'
;MEKENLKRAEESNEVEQQPVEQQQPPSYDATHQQEPSAPEDLPILVLDDSRIYSAYAPSRTLYELNSPPAYNMTEVYGIEKMRYRVTNSDSEPSLKSRLDHIYDFKAEFVSKGEYGAGYGKNVLLTGQTSQRRTFPKVTMSQGLSTSSFKVEGLLKADTDLRGRLSRGRANTIIWKDAQGKVIAEETRPQRDKEGKIEEPPRLSIKATVEEKLFDLLVACWCARVWRDAVKDLKEPLTWEKFKRIASAKTPGATGIYGGARMGR
;
A
#
# COMPACT_ATOMS: atom_id res chain seq x y z
N MET A 1 9.89 -31.58 -93.53
CA MET A 1 8.45 -31.61 -93.20
C MET A 1 8.41 -31.58 -91.69
N GLU A 2 8.25 -30.38 -91.13
CA GLU A 2 6.98 -29.93 -90.53
C GLU A 2 6.65 -30.72 -89.27
N LYS A 3 6.29 -30.17 -88.11
CA LYS A 3 6.10 -28.84 -87.52
C LYS A 3 5.51 -29.21 -86.14
N GLU A 4 5.87 -28.46 -85.10
CA GLU A 4 5.07 -28.21 -83.87
C GLU A 4 4.67 -29.44 -83.01
N ASN A 5 4.85 -29.45 -81.70
CA ASN A 5 4.26 -28.48 -80.77
C ASN A 5 4.81 -28.70 -79.35
N LEU A 6 4.63 -27.66 -78.54
CA LEU A 6 4.54 -27.63 -77.07
C LEU A 6 5.82 -27.47 -76.23
N LYS A 7 6.05 -26.20 -75.87
CA LYS A 7 6.82 -25.70 -74.73
C LYS A 7 6.35 -26.31 -73.40
N ARG A 8 7.29 -26.63 -72.49
CA ARG A 8 7.06 -26.62 -71.04
C ARG A 8 8.35 -26.33 -70.26
N ALA A 9 8.23 -25.34 -69.37
CA ALA A 9 8.94 -25.08 -68.12
C ALA A 9 10.47 -24.90 -68.14
N GLU A 10 10.89 -23.69 -67.79
CA GLU A 10 11.87 -23.47 -66.73
C GLU A 10 11.63 -22.06 -66.15
N GLU A 11 10.95 -22.02 -65.00
CA GLU A 11 10.80 -20.86 -64.13
C GLU A 11 12.13 -20.57 -63.45
N SER A 12 12.66 -19.37 -63.67
CA SER A 12 13.81 -18.83 -62.92
C SER A 12 13.28 -17.74 -61.98
N ASN A 13 13.39 -17.99 -60.67
CA ASN A 13 13.09 -17.03 -59.61
C ASN A 13 14.09 -15.87 -59.66
N GLU A 14 13.65 -14.67 -60.05
CA GLU A 14 14.35 -13.42 -59.75
C GLU A 14 13.92 -12.93 -58.36
N VAL A 15 14.88 -12.91 -57.44
CA VAL A 15 14.73 -12.32 -56.10
C VAL A 15 14.99 -10.82 -56.23
N GLU A 16 13.94 -10.02 -56.17
CA GLU A 16 13.98 -8.56 -56.14
C GLU A 16 14.56 -8.09 -54.79
N GLN A 17 15.81 -7.59 -54.82
CA GLN A 17 16.46 -6.99 -53.65
C GLN A 17 15.99 -5.55 -53.48
N GLN A 18 15.24 -5.26 -52.41
CA GLN A 18 14.93 -3.90 -51.98
C GLN A 18 16.15 -3.26 -51.27
N PRO A 19 16.39 -1.93 -51.41
CA PRO A 19 17.55 -1.27 -50.81
C PRO A 19 17.37 -1.09 -49.30
N VAL A 20 18.43 -1.36 -48.53
CA VAL A 20 18.49 -1.08 -47.08
C VAL A 20 18.64 0.42 -46.88
N GLU A 21 17.57 1.10 -46.45
CA GLU A 21 17.67 2.48 -45.93
C GLU A 21 18.54 2.48 -44.67
N GLN A 22 19.72 3.11 -44.77
CA GLN A 22 20.56 3.42 -43.62
C GLN A 22 19.83 4.46 -42.76
N GLN A 23 19.13 3.99 -41.71
CA GLN A 23 18.65 4.87 -40.65
C GLN A 23 19.87 5.43 -39.88
N GLN A 24 20.17 6.71 -40.07
CA GLN A 24 21.07 7.43 -39.17
C GLN A 24 20.49 7.41 -37.74
N PRO A 25 21.34 7.26 -36.70
CA PRO A 25 20.87 7.39 -35.33
C PRO A 25 20.30 8.81 -35.10
N PRO A 26 19.24 8.96 -34.28
CA PRO A 26 18.59 10.25 -34.08
C PRO A 26 19.58 11.28 -33.51
N SER A 27 19.57 12.47 -34.10
CA SER A 27 20.33 13.64 -33.64
C SER A 27 19.72 14.17 -32.34
N TYR A 28 20.55 14.35 -31.30
CA TYR A 28 20.12 14.79 -29.96
C TYR A 28 20.01 16.32 -29.79
N ASP A 29 19.87 17.08 -30.88
CA ASP A 29 19.81 18.54 -30.83
C ASP A 29 18.49 19.06 -31.42
N ALA A 30 17.40 18.79 -30.71
CA ALA A 30 16.13 19.49 -30.91
C ALA A 30 15.47 19.68 -29.55
N THR A 31 15.53 20.92 -29.07
CA THR A 31 14.72 21.47 -27.98
C THR A 31 13.23 21.33 -28.32
N HIS A 32 12.64 20.19 -27.96
CA HIS A 32 11.20 20.01 -28.05
C HIS A 32 10.51 20.83 -26.96
N GLN A 33 9.88 21.92 -27.41
CA GLN A 33 8.66 22.44 -26.81
C GLN A 33 7.72 21.25 -26.57
N GLN A 34 7.45 20.95 -25.30
CA GLN A 34 6.54 19.87 -24.92
C GLN A 34 5.14 20.18 -25.46
N GLU A 35 4.68 19.35 -26.39
CA GLU A 35 3.25 19.10 -26.55
C GLU A 35 2.66 18.71 -25.19
N PRO A 36 1.40 19.07 -24.88
CA PRO A 36 0.80 18.78 -23.59
C PRO A 36 0.76 17.27 -23.36
N SER A 37 1.62 16.79 -22.46
CA SER A 37 1.75 15.38 -22.08
C SER A 37 0.40 14.81 -21.66
N ALA A 38 0.10 13.60 -22.12
CA ALA A 38 -1.00 12.76 -21.61
C ALA A 38 -1.06 12.81 -20.08
N PRO A 39 -2.26 12.69 -19.46
CA PRO A 39 -2.36 12.69 -18.00
C PRO A 39 -1.41 11.63 -17.44
N GLU A 40 -0.50 12.03 -16.55
CA GLU A 40 0.42 11.10 -15.89
C GLU A 40 -0.42 10.02 -15.20
N ASP A 41 -0.36 8.78 -15.70
CA ASP A 41 -1.01 7.65 -15.05
C ASP A 41 -0.32 7.43 -13.68
N LEU A 42 -1.01 7.86 -12.62
CA LEU A 42 -0.52 7.73 -11.26
C LEU A 42 -0.34 6.24 -10.89
N PRO A 43 0.69 5.89 -10.09
CA PRO A 43 1.06 4.50 -9.87
C PRO A 43 0.00 3.74 -9.07
N ILE A 44 -0.08 2.43 -9.35
CA ILE A 44 -0.75 1.47 -8.48
C ILE A 44 0.34 0.74 -7.71
N LEU A 45 0.43 0.95 -6.40
CA LEU A 45 1.39 0.25 -5.57
C LEU A 45 0.86 -1.12 -5.19
N VAL A 46 1.74 -2.11 -5.15
CA VAL A 46 1.47 -3.48 -4.71
C VAL A 46 2.40 -3.78 -3.55
N LEU A 47 1.86 -4.30 -2.44
CA LEU A 47 2.62 -4.77 -1.29
C LEU A 47 2.60 -6.30 -1.33
N ASP A 48 3.71 -6.89 -1.75
CA ASP A 48 3.90 -8.32 -1.87
C ASP A 48 5.03 -8.76 -0.91
N ASP A 49 4.68 -9.63 0.03
CA ASP A 49 5.49 -9.95 1.20
C ASP A 49 6.02 -8.68 1.92
N SER A 50 7.30 -8.37 1.73
CA SER A 50 7.98 -7.19 2.27
C SER A 50 8.23 -6.09 1.24
N ARG A 51 7.97 -6.33 -0.05
CA ARG A 51 8.32 -5.41 -1.13
C ARG A 51 7.13 -4.59 -1.57
N ILE A 52 7.37 -3.31 -1.79
CA ILE A 52 6.40 -2.40 -2.40
C ILE A 52 6.93 -1.94 -3.75
N TYR A 53 6.17 -2.20 -4.80
CA TYR A 53 6.52 -1.84 -6.17
C TYR A 53 5.31 -1.27 -6.92
N SER A 54 5.56 -0.64 -8.07
CA SER A 54 4.49 -0.22 -8.97
C SER A 54 4.02 -1.40 -9.81
N ALA A 55 2.70 -1.59 -9.95
CA ALA A 55 2.12 -2.60 -10.83
C ALA A 55 2.59 -2.44 -12.30
N TYR A 56 2.96 -1.21 -12.71
CA TYR A 56 3.51 -0.92 -14.02
C TYR A 56 5.00 -1.27 -14.16
N ALA A 57 5.71 -1.48 -13.05
CA ALA A 57 7.12 -1.86 -13.03
C ALA A 57 7.44 -2.84 -11.88
N PRO A 58 6.97 -4.10 -11.94
CA PRO A 58 7.07 -5.05 -10.83
C PRO A 58 8.50 -5.45 -10.43
N SER A 59 9.44 -5.36 -11.38
CA SER A 59 10.86 -5.64 -11.12
C SER A 59 11.53 -4.59 -10.22
N ARG A 60 10.95 -3.39 -10.12
CA ARG A 60 11.54 -2.26 -9.40
C ARG A 60 10.91 -2.06 -8.02
N THR A 61 11.66 -2.40 -6.99
CA THR A 61 11.28 -2.07 -5.60
C THR A 61 11.35 -0.56 -5.37
N LEU A 62 10.29 -0.02 -4.79
CA LEU A 62 10.19 1.38 -4.36
C LEU A 62 10.38 1.50 -2.83
N TYR A 63 9.79 0.57 -2.08
CA TYR A 63 9.95 0.47 -0.64
C TYR A 63 10.09 -0.98 -0.20
N GLU A 64 10.69 -1.18 0.97
CA GLU A 64 10.90 -2.49 1.55
C GLU A 64 10.61 -2.45 3.06
N LEU A 65 9.96 -3.50 3.58
CA LEU A 65 9.74 -3.72 4.99
C LEU A 65 10.73 -4.76 5.52
N ASN A 66 11.15 -4.60 6.77
CA ASN A 66 11.99 -5.60 7.46
C ASN A 66 11.29 -6.97 7.66
N SER A 67 9.95 -6.99 7.64
CA SER A 67 9.13 -8.20 7.84
C SER A 67 7.82 -8.11 7.05
N PRO A 68 7.28 -9.23 6.52
CA PRO A 68 5.99 -9.25 5.85
C PRO A 68 4.85 -8.94 6.83
N PRO A 69 4.10 -7.84 6.66
CA PRO A 69 3.07 -7.42 7.61
C PRO A 69 1.84 -8.33 7.61
N ALA A 70 1.66 -9.16 6.57
CA ALA A 70 0.52 -10.07 6.42
C ALA A 70 0.67 -11.41 7.17
N TYR A 71 1.90 -11.82 7.51
CA TYR A 71 2.20 -13.17 7.99
C TYR A 71 3.09 -13.22 9.24
N ASN A 72 3.86 -12.16 9.50
CA ASN A 72 4.73 -12.08 10.66
C ASN A 72 4.09 -11.21 11.75
N MET A 73 4.46 -11.44 13.01
CA MET A 73 4.14 -10.57 14.14
C MET A 73 5.44 -10.06 14.74
N THR A 74 6.11 -9.15 14.03
CA THR A 74 7.22 -8.39 14.62
C THR A 74 6.66 -7.26 15.50
N GLU A 75 7.38 -6.89 16.56
CA GLU A 75 6.98 -5.77 17.42
C GLU A 75 7.08 -4.42 16.69
N VAL A 76 8.10 -4.28 15.83
CA VAL A 76 8.40 -3.05 15.08
C VAL A 76 8.63 -3.39 13.60
N TYR A 77 7.97 -2.65 12.73
CA TYR A 77 8.14 -2.72 11.29
C TYR A 77 8.88 -1.49 10.79
N GLY A 78 10.06 -1.69 10.23
CA GLY A 78 10.83 -0.64 9.56
C GLY A 78 10.48 -0.58 8.08
N ILE A 79 10.41 0.64 7.54
CA ILE A 79 10.14 0.91 6.13
C ILE A 79 11.33 1.65 5.54
N GLU A 80 11.95 1.04 4.54
CA GLU A 80 13.04 1.61 3.78
C GLU A 80 12.56 2.05 2.40
N LYS A 81 13.02 3.21 1.94
CA LYS A 81 12.74 3.74 0.60
C LYS A 81 13.96 3.56 -0.29
N MET A 82 13.76 2.97 -1.47
CA MET A 82 14.79 2.89 -2.48
C MET A 82 14.97 4.26 -3.17
N ARG A 83 16.13 4.90 -2.97
CA ARG A 83 16.47 6.16 -3.61
C ARG A 83 17.55 5.95 -4.67
N TYR A 84 17.33 6.55 -5.83
CA TYR A 84 18.28 6.55 -6.92
C TYR A 84 18.94 7.93 -7.00
N ARG A 85 20.26 7.96 -7.10
CA ARG A 85 21.05 9.19 -7.26
C ARG A 85 21.94 9.03 -8.48
N VAL A 86 21.81 9.95 -9.43
CA VAL A 86 22.77 10.07 -10.52
C VAL A 86 23.99 10.78 -9.94
N THR A 87 25.16 10.15 -10.07
CA THR A 87 26.44 10.77 -9.76
C THR A 87 27.10 11.13 -11.08
N ASN A 88 27.27 12.42 -11.32
CA ASN A 88 28.05 12.90 -12.46
C ASN A 88 29.52 12.84 -12.06
N SER A 89 30.24 11.83 -12.54
CA SER A 89 31.71 11.83 -12.57
C SER A 89 32.17 12.31 -13.94
N ASP A 90 33.38 12.89 -14.01
CA ASP A 90 33.97 13.44 -15.24
C ASP A 90 34.08 12.40 -16.38
N SER A 91 33.99 11.11 -16.09
CA SER A 91 34.12 10.02 -17.06
C SER A 91 32.80 9.44 -17.58
N GLU A 92 31.70 9.50 -16.81
CA GLU A 92 30.34 9.06 -17.20
C GLU A 92 29.36 9.20 -16.01
N PRO A 93 28.07 9.51 -16.25
CA PRO A 93 27.06 9.53 -15.20
C PRO A 93 26.70 8.10 -14.73
N SER A 94 26.87 7.83 -13.43
CA SER A 94 26.52 6.52 -12.84
C SER A 94 25.27 6.62 -11.96
N LEU A 95 24.34 5.66 -12.08
CA LEU A 95 23.15 5.58 -11.22
C LEU A 95 23.47 4.74 -9.97
N LYS A 96 23.46 5.35 -8.80
CA LYS A 96 23.61 4.65 -7.51
C LYS A 96 22.27 4.54 -6.80
N SER A 97 21.90 3.34 -6.37
CA SER A 97 20.75 3.13 -5.48
C SER A 97 21.20 3.06 -4.02
N ARG A 98 20.39 3.58 -3.11
CA ARG A 98 20.55 3.40 -1.66
C ARG A 98 19.20 3.14 -1.01
N LEU A 99 19.20 2.31 0.04
CA LEU A 99 18.08 2.18 0.96
C LEU A 99 18.17 3.27 2.01
N ASP A 100 17.02 3.83 2.36
CA ASP A 100 16.89 4.95 3.27
C ASP A 100 15.74 4.64 4.22
N HIS A 101 16.06 4.34 5.48
CA HIS A 101 15.07 4.00 6.50
C HIS A 101 14.26 5.25 6.87
N ILE A 102 12.99 5.27 6.46
CA ILE A 102 12.14 6.48 6.56
C ILE A 102 11.19 6.44 7.76
N TYR A 103 10.65 5.28 8.09
CA TYR A 103 9.67 5.13 9.16
C TYR A 103 9.84 3.81 9.90
N ASP A 104 9.52 3.83 11.18
CA ASP A 104 9.10 2.65 11.93
C ASP A 104 7.63 2.76 12.27
N PHE A 105 6.91 1.63 12.28
CA PHE A 105 5.58 1.56 12.88
C PHE A 105 5.43 0.37 13.83
N LYS A 106 4.63 0.57 14.88
CA LYS A 106 4.30 -0.45 15.88
C LYS A 106 2.97 -0.16 16.56
N ALA A 107 2.39 -1.15 17.24
CA ALA A 107 1.23 -0.90 18.10
C ALA A 107 1.57 0.15 19.15
N GLU A 108 0.67 1.12 19.35
CA GLU A 108 0.75 1.99 20.50
C GLU A 108 0.28 1.21 21.72
N PHE A 109 1.19 0.92 22.65
CA PHE A 109 0.85 0.32 23.93
C PHE A 109 0.23 1.40 24.83
N VAL A 110 -1.07 1.27 25.10
CA VAL A 110 -1.73 2.06 26.15
C VAL A 110 -1.64 1.26 27.44
N SER A 111 -1.08 1.86 28.49
CA SER A 111 -1.01 1.23 29.82
C SER A 111 -2.42 0.93 30.35
N LYS A 112 -2.53 -0.17 31.12
CA LYS A 112 -3.77 -0.76 31.65
C LYS A 112 -4.85 0.25 32.07
N GLY A 113 -6.01 0.17 31.43
CA GLY A 113 -7.30 0.66 31.92
C GLY A 113 -8.42 -0.28 31.47
N GLU A 114 -8.96 -1.06 32.42
CA GLU A 114 -10.20 -1.87 32.41
C GLU A 114 -10.43 -2.98 31.36
N TYR A 115 -9.75 -3.03 30.22
CA TYR A 115 -9.93 -4.12 29.25
C TYR A 115 -8.56 -4.70 28.87
N GLY A 116 -8.34 -5.97 29.22
CA GLY A 116 -7.05 -6.66 29.28
C GLY A 116 -6.05 -6.38 28.14
N ALA A 117 -4.77 -6.55 28.47
CA ALA A 117 -3.62 -6.32 27.60
C ALA A 117 -3.85 -6.86 26.18
N GLY A 118 -4.05 -5.95 25.24
CA GLY A 118 -4.13 -6.21 23.81
C GLY A 118 -3.47 -5.06 23.07
N TYR A 119 -2.89 -5.34 21.90
CA TYR A 119 -2.37 -4.32 21.00
C TYR A 119 -3.37 -3.17 20.90
N GLY A 120 -2.96 -1.96 21.28
CA GLY A 120 -3.80 -0.77 21.23
C GLY A 120 -4.46 -0.61 19.86
N LYS A 121 -5.59 0.09 19.82
CA LYS A 121 -6.29 0.38 18.55
C LYS A 121 -5.48 1.30 17.63
N ASN A 122 -4.46 1.94 18.18
CA ASN A 122 -3.63 2.90 17.48
C ASN A 122 -2.30 2.27 17.05
N VAL A 123 -1.74 2.82 15.97
CA VAL A 123 -0.39 2.53 15.50
C VAL A 123 0.44 3.78 15.64
N LEU A 124 1.58 3.66 16.28
CA LEU A 124 2.57 4.72 16.36
C LEU A 124 3.53 4.59 15.16
N LEU A 125 3.67 5.66 14.38
CA LEU A 125 4.67 5.81 13.33
C LEU A 125 5.73 6.82 13.77
N THR A 126 7.00 6.45 13.65
CA THR A 126 8.15 7.28 14.02
C THR A 126 9.01 7.53 12.78
N GLY A 127 9.26 8.80 12.45
CA GLY A 127 10.12 9.16 11.33
C GLY A 127 11.59 8.94 11.69
N GLN A 128 12.32 8.25 10.81
CA GLN A 128 13.72 7.87 11.02
C GLN A 128 14.71 8.79 10.28
N THR A 129 14.20 9.82 9.61
CA THR A 129 15.02 10.83 8.94
C THR A 129 14.68 12.23 9.45
N SER A 130 15.27 13.27 8.83
CA SER A 130 15.05 14.66 9.25
C SER A 130 13.58 15.08 9.14
N GLN A 131 13.17 16.06 9.95
CA GLN A 131 11.78 16.56 9.98
C GLN A 131 11.32 17.17 8.64
N ARG A 132 12.26 17.54 7.76
CA ARG A 132 11.97 17.99 6.39
C ARG A 132 11.54 16.84 5.49
N ARG A 133 12.01 15.63 5.76
CA ARG A 133 11.80 14.45 4.93
C ARG A 133 10.70 13.54 5.46
N THR A 134 10.59 13.42 6.78
CA THR A 134 9.60 12.56 7.44
C THR A 134 8.93 13.31 8.57
N PHE A 135 7.68 12.97 8.87
CA PHE A 135 7.01 13.42 10.08
C PHE A 135 7.64 12.73 11.30
N PRO A 136 8.12 13.47 12.32
CA PRO A 136 8.90 12.88 13.41
C PRO A 136 8.15 11.81 14.20
N LYS A 137 6.88 12.07 14.49
CA LYS A 137 6.01 11.18 15.25
C LYS A 137 4.58 11.40 14.81
N VAL A 138 3.88 10.32 14.49
CA VAL A 138 2.51 10.33 14.00
C VAL A 138 1.75 9.16 14.62
N THR A 139 0.57 9.42 15.16
CA THR A 139 -0.32 8.36 15.64
C THR A 139 -1.45 8.15 14.65
N MET A 140 -1.61 6.91 14.18
CA MET A 140 -2.72 6.48 13.35
C MET A 140 -3.75 5.78 14.24
N SER A 141 -4.90 6.44 14.44
CA SER A 141 -5.95 5.95 15.33
C SER A 141 -7.03 5.21 14.55
N GLN A 142 -7.37 4.00 14.98
CA GLN A 142 -8.49 3.24 14.41
C GLN A 142 -9.83 3.79 14.90
N GLY A 143 -10.73 4.07 13.97
CA GLY A 143 -12.10 4.48 14.24
C GLY A 143 -13.00 3.33 14.67
N LEU A 144 -14.31 3.52 14.51
CA LEU A 144 -15.31 2.51 14.90
C LEU A 144 -15.27 1.25 14.02
N SER A 145 -14.85 1.39 12.77
CA SER A 145 -14.71 0.29 11.80
C SER A 145 -13.27 -0.17 11.69
N THR A 146 -13.07 -1.44 11.35
CA THR A 146 -11.76 -2.00 11.04
C THR A 146 -11.07 -1.30 9.87
N SER A 147 -11.86 -0.71 8.96
CA SER A 147 -11.40 0.03 7.78
C SER A 147 -11.23 1.53 8.00
N SER A 148 -11.65 2.05 9.16
CA SER A 148 -11.64 3.49 9.42
C SER A 148 -10.39 3.85 10.23
N PHE A 149 -9.56 4.74 9.70
CA PHE A 149 -8.37 5.25 10.37
C PHE A 149 -8.24 6.75 10.20
N LYS A 150 -7.66 7.40 11.19
CA LYS A 150 -7.38 8.83 11.17
C LYS A 150 -5.94 9.08 11.61
N VAL A 151 -5.26 9.89 10.82
CA VAL A 151 -4.00 10.52 11.17
C VAL A 151 -4.29 12.01 11.33
N GLU A 152 -4.21 12.50 12.56
CA GLU A 152 -4.69 13.83 12.89
C GLU A 152 -4.05 14.93 12.03
N GLY A 153 -4.90 15.75 11.39
CA GLY A 153 -4.48 16.86 10.54
C GLY A 153 -3.79 16.48 9.23
N LEU A 154 -3.67 15.19 8.90
CA LEU A 154 -2.89 14.73 7.74
C LEU A 154 -3.69 13.82 6.81
N LEU A 155 -4.24 12.72 7.32
CA LEU A 155 -4.86 11.68 6.51
C LEU A 155 -6.10 11.08 7.17
N LYS A 156 -7.03 10.61 6.36
CA LYS A 156 -8.17 9.80 6.79
C LYS A 156 -8.40 8.66 5.82
N ALA A 157 -8.58 7.46 6.36
CA ALA A 157 -8.97 6.26 5.60
C ALA A 157 -10.37 5.81 6.05
N ASP A 158 -11.25 5.49 5.11
CA ASP A 158 -12.56 4.89 5.43
C ASP A 158 -13.12 4.08 4.25
N THR A 159 -14.08 3.19 4.52
CA THR A 159 -14.82 2.52 3.45
C THR A 159 -15.65 3.51 2.64
N ASP A 160 -15.73 3.30 1.32
CA ASP A 160 -16.68 4.05 0.50
C ASP A 160 -18.11 3.69 0.89
N LEU A 161 -18.86 4.67 1.40
CA LEU A 161 -20.26 4.51 1.77
C LEU A 161 -21.14 4.25 0.53
N ARG A 162 -20.76 4.75 -0.66
CA ARG A 162 -21.48 4.47 -1.92
C ARG A 162 -21.26 3.03 -2.39
N GLY A 163 -20.11 2.46 -2.07
CA GLY A 163 -19.77 1.05 -2.32
C GLY A 163 -20.57 0.04 -1.50
N ARG A 164 -21.16 0.43 -0.35
CA ARG A 164 -21.95 -0.49 0.50
C ARG A 164 -23.27 -0.95 -0.11
N LEU A 165 -23.86 -0.19 -1.04
CA LEU A 165 -25.05 -0.62 -1.80
C LEU A 165 -24.70 -1.49 -3.01
N SER A 166 -23.44 -1.47 -3.46
CA SER A 166 -22.98 -2.21 -4.62
C SER A 166 -22.37 -3.53 -4.15
N ARG A 167 -22.95 -4.68 -4.50
CA ARG A 167 -22.55 -6.04 -4.07
C ARG A 167 -21.13 -6.51 -4.48
N GLY A 168 -20.17 -5.61 -4.69
CA GLY A 168 -18.79 -5.93 -5.06
C GLY A 168 -17.71 -4.91 -4.65
N ARG A 169 -18.06 -3.75 -4.06
CA ARG A 169 -17.08 -2.73 -3.62
C ARG A 169 -16.84 -2.70 -2.11
N ALA A 170 -17.24 -3.73 -1.38
CA ALA A 170 -17.03 -3.82 0.06
C ALA A 170 -15.53 -3.95 0.46
N ASN A 171 -14.64 -4.16 -0.52
CA ASN A 171 -13.22 -4.45 -0.30
C ASN A 171 -12.29 -3.24 -0.46
N THR A 172 -12.85 -2.05 -0.71
CA THR A 172 -12.07 -0.83 -0.99
C THR A 172 -12.08 0.17 0.16
N ILE A 173 -10.93 0.77 0.44
CA ILE A 173 -10.74 1.83 1.45
C ILE A 173 -10.24 3.09 0.75
N ILE A 174 -10.90 4.21 1.00
CA ILE A 174 -10.56 5.50 0.40
C ILE A 174 -9.67 6.28 1.35
N TRP A 175 -8.51 6.69 0.87
CA TRP A 175 -7.56 7.56 1.56
C TRP A 175 -7.76 9.00 1.11
N LYS A 176 -7.93 9.89 2.08
CA LYS A 176 -8.14 11.32 1.91
C LYS A 176 -7.09 12.12 2.65
N ASP A 177 -6.74 13.27 2.10
CA ASP A 177 -5.92 14.26 2.80
C ASP A 177 -6.73 15.04 3.87
N ALA A 178 -6.07 15.99 4.52
CA ALA A 178 -6.67 16.83 5.56
C ALA A 178 -7.85 17.68 5.05
N GLN A 179 -7.85 18.03 3.76
CA GLN A 179 -8.89 18.80 3.09
C GLN A 179 -10.05 17.92 2.61
N GLY A 180 -9.92 16.59 2.72
CA GLY A 180 -10.93 15.62 2.31
C GLY A 180 -10.86 15.24 0.84
N LYS A 181 -9.84 15.68 0.10
CA LYS A 181 -9.59 15.26 -1.28
C LYS A 181 -9.13 13.80 -1.28
N VAL A 182 -9.66 13.00 -2.21
CA VAL A 182 -9.23 11.61 -2.38
C VAL A 182 -7.84 11.59 -3.01
N ILE A 183 -6.89 10.98 -2.31
CA ILE A 183 -5.49 10.87 -2.77
C ILE A 183 -5.10 9.45 -3.14
N ALA A 184 -5.78 8.44 -2.58
CA ALA A 184 -5.57 7.05 -2.96
C ALA A 184 -6.80 6.18 -2.67
N GLU A 185 -6.87 5.05 -3.35
CA GLU A 185 -7.85 4.00 -3.15
C GLU A 185 -7.11 2.69 -2.92
N GLU A 186 -7.40 2.07 -1.79
CA GLU A 186 -6.81 0.82 -1.41
C GLU A 186 -7.77 -0.34 -1.68
N THR A 187 -7.25 -1.41 -2.26
CA THR A 187 -7.90 -2.71 -2.35
C THR A 187 -7.27 -3.66 -1.34
N ARG A 188 -8.09 -4.18 -0.42
CA ARG A 188 -7.67 -5.20 0.56
C ARG A 188 -7.22 -6.49 -0.14
N PRO A 189 -6.35 -7.31 0.49
CA PRO A 189 -5.93 -8.57 -0.09
C PRO A 189 -7.15 -9.48 -0.35
N GLN A 190 -7.14 -10.19 -1.47
CA GLN A 190 -8.09 -11.25 -1.74
C GLN A 190 -7.47 -12.59 -1.32
N ARG A 191 -8.26 -13.42 -0.66
CA ARG A 191 -7.84 -14.76 -0.23
C ARG A 191 -8.69 -15.82 -0.92
N ASP A 192 -8.06 -16.93 -1.26
CA ASP A 192 -8.73 -18.11 -1.77
C ASP A 192 -9.53 -18.83 -0.66
N LYS A 193 -10.17 -19.96 -0.99
CA LYS A 193 -10.99 -20.73 -0.05
C LYS A 193 -10.16 -21.37 1.05
N GLU A 194 -8.87 -21.55 0.80
CA GLU A 194 -7.86 -22.12 1.67
C GLU A 194 -7.22 -21.05 2.58
N GLY A 195 -7.57 -19.78 2.39
CA GLY A 195 -7.10 -18.65 3.19
C GLY A 195 -5.73 -18.10 2.78
N LYS A 196 -5.16 -18.58 1.66
CA LYS A 196 -3.93 -18.04 1.09
C LYS A 196 -4.26 -16.77 0.31
N ILE A 197 -3.33 -15.81 0.33
CA ILE A 197 -3.47 -14.57 -0.45
C ILE A 197 -3.34 -14.91 -1.94
N GLU A 198 -4.42 -14.66 -2.69
CA GLU A 198 -4.50 -14.78 -4.15
C GLU A 198 -4.08 -13.47 -4.81
N GLU A 199 -4.61 -12.35 -4.29
CA GLU A 199 -4.20 -11.01 -4.71
C GLU A 199 -3.62 -10.21 -3.53
N PRO A 200 -2.37 -9.70 -3.65
CA PRO A 200 -1.79 -8.85 -2.62
C PRO A 200 -2.56 -7.54 -2.47
N PRO A 201 -2.46 -6.86 -1.31
CA PRO A 201 -3.04 -5.53 -1.14
C PRO A 201 -2.46 -4.54 -2.16
N ARG A 202 -3.34 -3.68 -2.68
CA ARG A 202 -2.99 -2.66 -3.69
C ARG A 202 -3.39 -1.27 -3.22
N LEU A 203 -2.59 -0.26 -3.54
CA LEU A 203 -2.89 1.16 -3.29
C LEU A 203 -2.79 1.94 -4.61
N SER A 204 -3.94 2.27 -5.20
CA SER A 204 -4.04 3.08 -6.41
C SER A 204 -4.00 4.56 -6.05
N ILE A 205 -2.95 5.26 -6.49
CA ILE A 205 -2.78 6.70 -6.25
C ILE A 205 -3.72 7.47 -7.19
N LYS A 206 -4.47 8.43 -6.66
CA LYS A 206 -5.54 9.16 -7.37
C LYS A 206 -5.27 10.65 -7.53
N ALA A 207 -4.28 11.18 -6.83
CA ALA A 207 -3.82 12.55 -6.99
C ALA A 207 -2.31 12.64 -6.78
N THR A 208 -1.67 13.65 -7.38
CA THR A 208 -0.30 14.02 -7.03
C THR A 208 -0.24 14.47 -5.57
N VAL A 209 0.68 13.91 -4.81
CA VAL A 209 0.90 14.17 -3.38
C VAL A 209 2.35 14.56 -3.17
N GLU A 210 2.61 15.51 -2.28
CA GLU A 210 3.98 15.86 -1.87
C GLU A 210 4.72 14.63 -1.34
N GLU A 211 6.01 14.47 -1.70
CA GLU A 211 6.82 13.30 -1.37
C GLU A 211 6.75 12.92 0.12
N LYS A 212 6.82 13.89 1.03
CA LYS A 212 6.77 13.64 2.47
C LYS A 212 5.42 13.05 2.91
N LEU A 213 4.32 13.56 2.37
CA LEU A 213 2.98 13.05 2.67
C LEU A 213 2.72 11.71 1.96
N PHE A 214 3.31 11.51 0.78
CA PHE A 214 3.28 10.24 0.05
C PHE A 214 3.99 9.13 0.82
N ASP A 215 5.21 9.39 1.32
CA ASP A 215 5.96 8.44 2.15
C ASP A 215 5.20 8.10 3.44
N LEU A 216 4.53 9.08 4.05
CA LEU A 216 3.65 8.83 5.20
C LEU A 216 2.43 7.98 4.81
N LEU A 217 1.78 8.27 3.66
CA LEU A 217 0.64 7.51 3.17
C LEU A 217 1.00 6.03 2.98
N VAL A 218 2.15 5.75 2.35
CA VAL A 218 2.68 4.38 2.19
C VAL A 218 2.88 3.73 3.55
N ALA A 219 3.49 4.43 4.51
CA ALA A 219 3.72 3.90 5.85
C ALA A 219 2.40 3.60 6.60
N CYS A 220 1.42 4.50 6.52
CA CYS A 220 0.09 4.30 7.11
C CYS A 220 -0.65 3.14 6.45
N TRP A 221 -0.52 2.97 5.14
CA TRP A 221 -1.08 1.85 4.41
C TRP A 221 -0.51 0.51 4.89
N CYS A 222 0.82 0.38 4.98
CA CYS A 222 1.47 -0.82 5.52
C CYS A 222 1.02 -1.13 6.94
N ALA A 223 0.98 -0.12 7.81
CA ALA A 223 0.47 -0.24 9.17
C ALA A 223 -0.98 -0.73 9.22
N ARG A 224 -1.82 -0.28 8.28
CA ARG A 224 -3.23 -0.67 8.16
C ARG A 224 -3.36 -2.13 7.73
N VAL A 225 -2.59 -2.57 6.74
CA VAL A 225 -2.52 -3.97 6.29
C VAL A 225 -2.08 -4.88 7.44
N TRP A 226 -1.03 -4.51 8.16
CA TRP A 226 -0.58 -5.23 9.36
C TRP A 226 -1.68 -5.35 10.41
N ARG A 227 -2.44 -4.28 10.68
CA ARG A 227 -3.54 -4.30 11.66
C ARG A 227 -4.67 -5.24 11.29
N ASP A 228 -4.94 -5.45 10.02
CA ASP A 228 -5.92 -6.44 9.57
C ASP A 228 -5.37 -7.86 9.73
N ALA A 229 -4.11 -8.10 9.33
CA ALA A 229 -3.46 -9.39 9.51
C ALA A 229 -3.39 -9.82 10.99
N VAL A 230 -3.08 -8.90 11.91
CA VAL A 230 -3.10 -9.16 13.36
C VAL A 230 -4.48 -9.60 13.86
N LYS A 231 -5.58 -9.15 13.23
CA LYS A 231 -6.93 -9.61 13.60
C LYS A 231 -7.22 -10.99 13.07
N ASP A 232 -6.81 -11.28 11.84
CA ASP A 232 -6.99 -12.59 11.22
C ASP A 232 -6.17 -13.68 11.92
N LEU A 233 -4.98 -13.33 12.40
CA LEU A 233 -4.10 -14.22 13.16
C LEU A 233 -4.56 -14.45 14.61
N LYS A 234 -5.43 -13.58 15.16
CA LYS A 234 -6.03 -13.84 16.48
C LYS A 234 -7.04 -14.96 16.35
N GLU A 235 -6.83 -16.04 17.10
CA GLU A 235 -7.80 -17.14 17.18
C GLU A 235 -9.22 -16.60 17.37
N PRO A 236 -10.21 -17.07 16.60
CA PRO A 236 -11.59 -16.67 16.79
C PRO A 236 -12.00 -16.98 18.23
N LEU A 237 -12.73 -16.05 18.84
CA LEU A 237 -13.28 -16.23 20.19
C LEU A 237 -14.08 -17.53 20.23
N THR A 238 -13.54 -18.56 20.89
CA THR A 238 -14.27 -19.81 21.10
C THR A 238 -15.52 -19.51 21.93
N TRP A 239 -16.61 -20.24 21.69
CA TRP A 239 -17.87 -20.09 22.43
C TRP A 239 -17.68 -20.21 23.94
N GLU A 240 -16.72 -21.03 24.37
CA GLU A 240 -16.32 -21.17 25.78
C GLU A 240 -15.63 -19.92 26.33
N LYS A 241 -14.74 -19.28 25.54
CA LYS A 241 -14.09 -18.01 25.89
C LYS A 241 -15.10 -16.87 25.94
N PHE A 242 -16.08 -16.86 25.03
CA PHE A 242 -17.21 -15.93 25.06
C PHE A 242 -18.06 -16.11 26.33
N LYS A 243 -18.50 -17.33 26.64
CA LYS A 243 -19.26 -17.60 27.87
C LYS A 243 -18.50 -17.16 29.11
N ARG A 244 -17.20 -17.43 29.17
CA ARG A 244 -16.32 -17.02 30.28
C ARG A 244 -16.30 -15.51 30.46
N ILE A 245 -16.11 -14.75 29.36
CA ILE A 245 -16.11 -13.29 29.37
C ILE A 245 -17.49 -12.74 29.76
N ALA A 246 -18.58 -13.28 29.18
CA ALA A 246 -19.94 -12.85 29.48
C ALA A 246 -20.39 -13.22 30.92
N SER A 247 -19.83 -14.28 31.48
CA SER A 247 -20.10 -14.74 32.85
C SER A 247 -19.28 -14.00 33.92
N ALA A 248 -18.25 -13.26 33.52
CA ALA A 248 -17.48 -12.44 34.44
C ALA A 248 -18.32 -11.24 34.89
N LYS A 249 -19.03 -11.39 36.02
CA LYS A 249 -19.68 -10.27 36.71
C LYS A 249 -18.63 -9.21 37.04
N THR A 250 -18.84 -7.98 36.56
CA THR A 250 -18.13 -6.79 37.05
C THR A 250 -18.31 -6.72 38.58
N PRO A 251 -17.25 -6.78 39.40
CA PRO A 251 -17.38 -6.49 40.82
C PRO A 251 -17.82 -5.04 40.93
N GLY A 252 -19.01 -4.84 41.51
CA GLY A 252 -19.72 -3.58 41.48
C GLY A 252 -18.90 -2.40 42.01
N ALA A 253 -19.09 -1.27 41.34
CA ALA A 253 -19.01 0.05 41.97
C ALA A 253 -19.86 0.02 43.25
N THR A 254 -19.21 0.10 44.39
CA THR A 254 -19.89 0.21 45.69
C THR A 254 -20.69 1.50 45.77
N GLY A 255 -21.92 1.34 46.26
CA GLY A 255 -23.04 2.28 46.14
C GLY A 255 -22.82 3.67 46.74
N ILE A 256 -23.40 4.64 46.04
CA ILE A 256 -23.90 5.90 46.57
C ILE A 256 -25.42 5.87 46.34
N TYR A 257 -26.19 6.51 47.24
CA TYR A 257 -27.65 6.41 47.49
C TYR A 257 -28.02 5.26 48.45
N GLY A 258 -28.63 5.45 49.62
CA GLY A 258 -29.26 6.60 50.27
C GLY A 258 -30.44 6.09 51.12
N GLY A 259 -30.59 6.58 52.36
CA GLY A 259 -31.89 6.67 53.04
C GLY A 259 -32.27 5.63 54.11
N ALA A 260 -32.08 6.03 55.37
CA ALA A 260 -33.00 5.97 56.52
C ALA A 260 -34.00 4.81 56.73
N ARG A 261 -33.98 4.16 57.92
CA ARG A 261 -35.09 4.19 58.90
C ARG A 261 -34.76 3.59 60.28
N MET A 262 -35.32 4.25 61.29
CA MET A 262 -35.52 3.97 62.73
C MET A 262 -35.53 2.52 63.27
N GLY A 263 -35.07 2.38 64.51
CA GLY A 263 -35.92 1.90 65.60
C GLY A 263 -35.38 0.79 66.51
N ARG A 264 -34.78 1.15 67.66
CA ARG A 264 -35.27 0.87 69.03
C ARG A 264 -34.35 1.49 70.07
#